data_AF-A0A530QPH5-F1
#
_entry.id   AF-A0A530QPH5-F1
#
_cell.length_a   1.000
_cell.length_b   1.000
_cell.length_c   1.000
_cell.angle_alpha   90.00
_cell.angle_beta   90.00
_cell.angle_gamma   90.00
#
_symmetry.space_group_name_H-M   'P 1'
#
loop_
_entity.id
_entity.type
_entity.pdbx_description
1 polymer ?
#
loop_
_entity_poly.entity_id
_entity_poly.type
_entity_poly.pdbx_seq_one_letter_code
_entity_poly.pdbx_strand_id
1 'polypeptide(L)'
;MARVISVEAERFPIAGTFTISRGSKTEAEVITVTIHEDGQSGRGECVPYKRYGETMDGVRDAIEAMRGEIAGGISRAALLDAMRAGAARNAIDCALWDLEAKITGKPVAFSICTAPPSALETAYTLSLGEPEAMAAQARANAQRPLLKVKIGGDNDMARIRAGARNMPFAQA
;
A
#
# COMPACT_ATOMS: atom_id res chain seq x y z
N MET A 1 26.66 4.18 -14.72
CA MET A 1 27.00 2.72 -14.68
C MET A 1 25.72 1.92 -14.91
N ALA A 2 25.75 0.59 -15.10
CA ALA A 2 24.51 -0.20 -15.18
C ALA A 2 23.76 -0.13 -13.84
N ARG A 3 22.42 -0.06 -13.87
CA ARG A 3 21.62 -0.05 -12.64
C ARG A 3 21.70 -1.39 -11.92
N VAL A 4 21.68 -1.37 -10.60
CA VAL A 4 21.64 -2.59 -9.76
C VAL A 4 20.29 -2.65 -9.05
N ILE A 5 19.60 -3.80 -9.13
CA ILE A 5 18.31 -4.03 -8.49
C ILE A 5 18.40 -5.06 -7.35
N SER A 6 17.84 -4.74 -6.20
CA SER A 6 17.51 -5.69 -5.13
C SER A 6 16.00 -5.84 -4.97
N VAL A 7 15.58 -7.06 -4.64
CA VAL A 7 14.16 -7.44 -4.44
C VAL A 7 14.05 -8.20 -3.13
N GLU A 8 13.29 -7.66 -2.19
CA GLU A 8 13.21 -8.17 -0.82
C GLU A 8 11.76 -8.44 -0.46
N ALA A 9 11.49 -9.65 0.06
CA ALA A 9 10.20 -9.99 0.63
C ALA A 9 10.25 -9.74 2.14
N GLU A 10 9.37 -8.89 2.64
CA GLU A 10 9.33 -8.49 4.04
C GLU A 10 7.96 -8.83 4.65
N ARG A 11 7.95 -9.07 5.97
CA ARG A 11 6.74 -9.37 6.73
C ARG A 11 6.65 -8.47 7.94
N PHE A 12 5.54 -7.78 8.08
CA PHE A 12 5.28 -6.88 9.19
C PHE A 12 4.11 -7.40 10.03
N PRO A 13 4.27 -7.59 11.35
CA PRO A 13 3.18 -7.97 12.22
C PRO A 13 2.13 -6.84 12.26
N ILE A 14 0.87 -7.20 12.10
CA ILE A 14 -0.25 -6.27 12.27
C ILE A 14 -0.54 -6.14 13.76
N ALA A 15 -0.78 -4.91 14.23
CA ALA A 15 -1.28 -4.67 15.58
C ALA A 15 -2.68 -5.31 15.75
N GLY A 16 -2.71 -6.53 16.31
CA GLY A 16 -3.92 -7.33 16.44
C GLY A 16 -4.23 -8.14 15.17
N THR A 17 -5.44 -7.96 14.64
CA THR A 17 -5.89 -8.69 13.44
C THR A 17 -6.66 -7.76 12.52
N PHE A 18 -6.29 -7.79 11.24
CA PHE A 18 -6.99 -7.04 10.20
C PHE A 18 -7.99 -7.95 9.49
N THR A 19 -9.28 -7.72 9.71
CA THR A 19 -10.36 -8.56 9.18
C THR A 19 -11.22 -7.79 8.17
N ILE A 20 -11.46 -8.43 7.04
CA ILE A 20 -12.43 -8.03 6.03
C ILE A 20 -13.40 -9.19 5.76
N SER A 21 -14.46 -8.96 4.98
CA SER A 21 -15.45 -9.99 4.63
C SER A 21 -14.89 -11.25 3.96
N ARG A 22 -13.69 -11.18 3.39
CA ARG A 22 -13.01 -12.30 2.71
C ARG A 22 -11.98 -13.03 3.58
N GLY A 23 -11.78 -12.60 4.82
CA GLY A 23 -10.84 -13.23 5.74
C GLY A 23 -10.03 -12.24 6.55
N SER A 24 -9.14 -12.79 7.36
CA SER A 24 -8.32 -12.07 8.34
C SER A 24 -6.85 -12.19 8.02
N LYS A 25 -6.07 -11.18 8.42
CA LYS A 25 -4.61 -11.18 8.37
C LYS A 25 -4.03 -10.74 9.72
N THR A 26 -2.94 -11.40 10.11
CA THR A 26 -2.09 -11.02 11.26
C THR A 26 -0.76 -10.41 10.81
N GLU A 27 -0.43 -10.50 9.53
CA GLU A 27 0.80 -9.98 8.94
C GLU A 27 0.50 -9.28 7.62
N ALA A 28 1.30 -8.25 7.31
CA ALA A 28 1.40 -7.64 6.00
C ALA A 28 2.67 -8.17 5.32
N GLU A 29 2.48 -8.93 4.24
CA GLU A 29 3.57 -9.40 3.38
C GLU A 29 3.72 -8.42 2.22
N VAL A 30 4.93 -7.89 2.05
CA VAL A 30 5.25 -6.89 1.02
C VAL A 30 6.50 -7.28 0.26
N ILE A 31 6.63 -6.75 -0.96
CA ILE A 31 7.87 -6.83 -1.72
C ILE A 31 8.40 -5.42 -1.94
N THR A 32 9.62 -5.19 -1.48
CA THR A 32 10.39 -3.97 -1.70
C THR A 32 11.34 -4.18 -2.89
N VAL A 33 11.39 -3.18 -3.77
CA VAL A 33 12.38 -3.06 -4.84
C VAL A 33 13.27 -1.86 -4.57
N THR A 34 14.58 -2.06 -4.63
CA THR A 34 15.55 -0.96 -4.61
C THR A 34 16.37 -0.96 -5.91
N ILE A 35 16.46 0.18 -6.57
CA ILE A 35 17.24 0.38 -7.79
C ILE A 35 18.34 1.40 -7.51
N HIS A 36 19.59 1.01 -7.72
CA HIS A 36 20.77 1.84 -7.51
C HIS A 36 21.38 2.32 -8.83
N GLU A 37 21.68 3.61 -8.92
CA GLU A 37 22.33 4.26 -10.06
C GLU A 37 23.15 5.46 -9.57
N ASP A 38 24.41 5.54 -10.00
CA ASP A 38 25.31 6.69 -9.78
C ASP A 38 25.33 7.21 -8.32
N GLY A 39 25.40 6.28 -7.35
CA GLY A 39 25.49 6.59 -5.92
C GLY A 39 24.13 6.85 -5.25
N GLN A 40 23.03 6.88 -6.00
CA GLN A 40 21.68 7.06 -5.47
C GLN A 40 20.88 5.76 -5.53
N SER A 41 19.92 5.62 -4.61
CA SER A 41 19.03 4.46 -4.55
C SER A 41 17.57 4.90 -4.44
N GLY A 42 16.74 4.46 -5.38
CA GLY A 42 15.29 4.60 -5.33
C GLY A 42 14.62 3.34 -4.80
N ARG A 43 13.59 3.50 -3.96
CA ARG A 43 12.85 2.42 -3.32
C ARG A 43 11.37 2.49 -3.68
N GLY A 44 10.78 1.34 -3.98
CA GLY A 44 9.35 1.16 -4.14
C GLY A 44 8.88 -0.09 -3.42
N GLU A 45 7.63 -0.09 -2.97
CA GLU A 45 7.03 -1.21 -2.24
C GLU A 45 5.71 -1.60 -2.91
N CYS A 46 5.39 -2.89 -2.90
CA CYS A 46 4.08 -3.38 -3.30
C CYS A 46 3.56 -4.45 -2.34
N VAL A 47 2.24 -4.63 -2.36
CA VAL A 47 1.53 -5.64 -1.57
C VAL A 47 0.83 -6.60 -2.53
N PRO A 48 1.35 -7.81 -2.76
CA PRO A 48 0.68 -8.81 -3.59
C PRO A 48 -0.72 -9.14 -3.07
N TYR A 49 -1.71 -9.13 -3.96
CA TYR A 49 -3.11 -9.30 -3.58
C TYR A 49 -3.75 -10.55 -4.21
N LYS A 50 -3.91 -11.62 -3.40
CA LYS A 50 -4.51 -12.91 -3.80
C LYS A 50 -5.86 -12.77 -4.51
N ARG A 51 -6.68 -11.77 -4.13
CA ARG A 51 -7.98 -11.51 -4.78
C ARG A 51 -7.84 -11.17 -6.27
N TYR A 52 -6.69 -10.63 -6.69
CA TYR A 52 -6.36 -10.33 -8.08
C TYR A 52 -5.49 -11.41 -8.74
N GLY A 53 -5.36 -12.57 -8.10
CA GLY A 53 -4.54 -13.68 -8.61
C GLY A 53 -3.04 -13.51 -8.37
N GLU A 54 -2.63 -12.53 -7.56
CA GLU A 54 -1.22 -12.30 -7.24
C GLU A 54 -0.76 -13.14 -6.04
N THR A 55 0.49 -13.61 -6.10
CA THR A 55 1.19 -14.29 -5.01
C THR A 55 2.52 -13.60 -4.75
N MET A 56 3.12 -13.82 -3.57
CA MET A 56 4.46 -13.30 -3.27
C MET A 56 5.48 -13.74 -4.32
N ASP A 57 5.55 -15.05 -4.59
CA ASP A 57 6.47 -15.60 -5.58
C ASP A 57 6.19 -15.08 -6.99
N GLY A 58 4.93 -15.07 -7.43
CA GLY A 58 4.58 -14.63 -8.77
C GLY A 58 4.85 -13.13 -9.00
N VAL A 59 4.69 -12.29 -7.97
CA VAL A 59 5.04 -10.87 -8.06
C VAL A 59 6.56 -10.70 -8.04
N ARG A 60 7.29 -11.44 -7.20
CA ARG A 60 8.76 -11.43 -7.18
C ARG A 60 9.33 -11.85 -8.53
N ASP A 61 8.85 -12.95 -9.10
CA ASP A 61 9.30 -13.48 -10.39
C ASP A 61 9.05 -12.47 -11.51
N ALA A 62 7.91 -11.77 -11.49
CA ALA A 62 7.61 -10.72 -12.46
C ALA A 62 8.54 -9.50 -12.33
N ILE A 63 9.00 -9.17 -11.11
CA ILE A 63 10.00 -8.13 -10.89
C ILE A 63 11.38 -8.60 -11.37
N GLU A 64 11.76 -9.83 -11.03
CA GLU A 64 13.06 -10.41 -11.41
C GLU A 64 13.22 -10.56 -12.93
N ALA A 65 12.13 -10.85 -13.64
CA ALA A 65 12.12 -10.88 -15.11
C ALA A 65 12.49 -9.52 -15.74
N MET A 66 12.30 -8.41 -15.03
CA MET A 66 12.67 -7.07 -15.49
C MET A 66 14.11 -6.67 -15.17
N ARG A 67 14.90 -7.53 -14.50
CA ARG A 67 16.27 -7.23 -14.08
C ARG A 67 17.16 -6.74 -15.22
N GLY A 68 17.04 -7.34 -16.41
CA GLY A 68 17.82 -6.95 -17.60
C GLY A 68 17.45 -5.55 -18.10
N GLU A 69 16.15 -5.29 -18.29
CA GLU A 69 15.63 -3.98 -18.73
C GLU A 69 15.97 -2.87 -17.72
N ILE A 70 15.88 -3.17 -16.43
CA ILE A 70 16.22 -2.23 -15.36
C ILE A 70 17.72 -1.93 -15.37
N ALA A 71 18.57 -2.96 -15.43
CA ALA A 71 20.02 -2.77 -15.55
C ALA A 71 20.40 -1.96 -16.80
N GLY A 72 19.64 -2.12 -17.89
CA GLY A 72 19.73 -1.37 -19.15
C GLY A 72 19.17 0.05 -19.09
N GLY A 73 18.59 0.48 -17.97
CA GLY A 73 18.13 1.85 -17.77
C GLY A 73 16.73 2.13 -18.30
N ILE A 74 15.82 1.15 -18.31
CA ILE A 74 14.42 1.36 -18.72
C ILE A 74 13.81 2.60 -18.05
N SER A 75 13.07 3.38 -18.83
CA SER A 75 12.36 4.56 -18.33
C SER A 75 10.99 4.18 -17.75
N ARG A 76 10.44 5.03 -16.88
CA ARG A 76 9.07 4.85 -16.38
C ARG A 76 8.02 4.77 -17.49
N ALA A 77 8.20 5.53 -18.57
CA ALA A 77 7.29 5.49 -19.71
C ALA A 77 7.35 4.12 -20.41
N ALA A 78 8.55 3.61 -20.70
CA ALA A 78 8.72 2.30 -21.33
C ALA A 78 8.27 1.15 -20.41
N LEU A 79 8.35 1.31 -19.09
CA LEU A 79 7.85 0.34 -18.12
C LEU A 79 6.34 0.08 -18.27
N LEU A 80 5.56 1.10 -18.68
CA LEU A 80 4.12 0.96 -18.87
C LEU A 80 3.76 -0.01 -20.00
N ASP A 81 4.60 -0.07 -21.04
CA ASP A 81 4.44 -0.99 -22.17
C ASP A 81 5.04 -2.37 -21.86
N ALA A 82 6.17 -2.40 -21.14
CA ALA A 82 6.87 -3.64 -20.79
C ALA A 82 6.15 -4.46 -19.71
N MET A 83 5.36 -3.83 -18.84
CA MET A 83 4.66 -4.50 -17.75
C MET A 83 3.17 -4.14 -17.70
N ARG A 84 2.33 -5.16 -17.52
CA ARG A 84 0.92 -4.96 -17.15
C ARG A 84 0.78 -4.30 -15.78
N ALA A 85 -0.39 -3.70 -15.53
CA ALA A 85 -0.74 -3.21 -14.21
C ALA A 85 -0.77 -4.36 -13.18
N GLY A 86 -0.26 -4.09 -11.97
CA GLY A 86 -0.17 -5.04 -10.87
C GLY A 86 0.85 -4.62 -9.83
N ALA A 87 0.97 -5.38 -8.75
CA ALA A 87 1.88 -5.12 -7.64
C ALA A 87 3.34 -5.03 -8.10
N ALA A 88 3.77 -5.91 -9.00
CA ALA A 88 5.14 -5.91 -9.53
C ALA A 88 5.51 -4.57 -10.19
N ARG A 89 4.65 -4.06 -11.08
CA ARG A 89 4.86 -2.77 -11.75
C ARG A 89 4.82 -1.61 -10.76
N ASN A 90 3.96 -1.67 -9.74
CA ASN A 90 3.90 -0.65 -8.69
C ASN A 90 5.25 -0.50 -7.97
N ALA A 91 5.87 -1.61 -7.55
CA ALA A 91 7.16 -1.55 -6.85
C ALA A 91 8.26 -0.96 -7.74
N ILE A 92 8.35 -1.38 -9.00
CA ILE A 92 9.38 -0.87 -9.92
C ILE A 92 9.13 0.58 -10.29
N ASP A 93 7.90 0.97 -10.63
CA ASP A 93 7.56 2.35 -11.01
C ASP A 93 7.88 3.33 -9.87
N CYS A 94 7.46 3.01 -8.64
CA CYS A 94 7.79 3.81 -7.47
C CYS A 94 9.30 3.89 -7.20
N ALA A 95 10.03 2.79 -7.37
CA ALA A 95 11.49 2.79 -7.21
C ALA A 95 12.17 3.70 -8.25
N LEU A 96 11.70 3.71 -9.50
CA LEU A 96 12.21 4.61 -10.54
C LEU A 96 11.88 6.07 -10.24
N TRP A 97 10.66 6.37 -9.78
CA TRP A 97 10.28 7.72 -9.36
C TRP A 97 11.19 8.24 -8.23
N ASP A 98 11.42 7.43 -7.20
CA ASP A 98 12.27 7.80 -6.07
C ASP A 98 13.73 7.96 -6.50
N LEU A 99 14.24 7.09 -7.39
CA LEU A 99 15.59 7.19 -7.93
C LEU A 99 15.79 8.49 -8.72
N GLU A 100 14.89 8.78 -9.66
CA GLU A 100 14.94 9.99 -10.48
C GLU A 100 14.89 11.25 -9.63
N ALA A 101 14.05 11.27 -8.59
CA ALA A 101 13.98 12.39 -7.66
C ALA A 101 15.31 12.63 -6.93
N LYS A 102 15.98 11.56 -6.50
CA LYS A 102 17.27 11.63 -5.80
C LYS A 102 18.44 11.99 -6.72
N ILE A 103 18.44 11.50 -7.96
CA ILE A 103 19.44 11.88 -8.97
C ILE A 103 19.30 13.36 -9.33
N THR A 104 18.08 13.83 -9.55
CA THR A 104 17.82 15.21 -9.99
C THR A 104 17.77 16.23 -8.86
N GLY A 105 17.72 15.77 -7.60
CA GLY A 105 17.50 16.61 -6.43
C GLY A 105 16.11 17.25 -6.39
N LYS A 106 15.15 16.78 -7.21
CA LYS A 106 13.78 17.31 -7.28
C LYS A 106 12.82 16.31 -6.65
N PRO A 107 12.12 16.65 -5.57
CA PRO A 107 11.14 15.74 -4.97
C PRO A 107 10.06 15.35 -5.99
N VAL A 108 9.63 14.09 -5.98
CA VAL A 108 8.62 13.53 -6.92
C VAL A 108 7.40 14.45 -7.05
N ALA A 109 6.93 15.02 -5.94
CA ALA A 109 5.80 15.93 -5.89
C ALA A 109 5.91 17.12 -6.85
N PHE A 110 7.11 17.66 -7.07
CA PHE A 110 7.32 18.77 -8.01
C PHE A 110 7.20 18.34 -9.48
N SER A 111 7.31 17.04 -9.76
CA SER A 111 7.17 16.48 -11.11
C SER A 111 5.72 16.13 -11.45
N ILE A 112 4.86 15.88 -10.45
CA ILE A 112 3.49 15.39 -10.67
C ILE A 112 2.39 16.32 -10.15
N CYS A 113 2.68 17.15 -9.17
CA CYS A 113 1.69 18.05 -8.57
C CYS A 113 1.83 19.47 -9.10
N THR A 114 0.70 20.15 -9.27
CA THR A 114 0.65 21.58 -9.59
C THR A 114 0.99 22.47 -8.39
N ALA A 115 0.90 21.94 -7.17
CA ALA A 115 1.26 22.61 -5.92
C ALA A 115 1.93 21.61 -4.95
N PRO A 116 2.78 22.05 -4.02
CA PRO A 116 3.36 21.17 -3.01
C PRO A 116 2.27 20.46 -2.19
N PRO A 117 2.40 19.15 -1.91
CA PRO A 117 1.42 18.42 -1.13
C PRO A 117 1.37 18.96 0.29
N SER A 118 0.16 19.11 0.81
CA SER A 118 -0.11 19.41 2.22
C SER A 118 -0.56 18.14 2.96
N ALA A 119 -0.57 18.21 4.30
CA ALA A 119 -1.15 17.15 5.10
C ALA A 119 -2.64 16.95 4.76
N LEU A 120 -3.05 15.69 4.68
CA LEU A 120 -4.44 15.29 4.43
C LEU A 120 -4.93 14.39 5.56
N GLU A 121 -6.21 14.50 5.89
CA GLU A 121 -6.86 13.58 6.82
C GLU A 121 -7.02 12.20 6.17
N THR A 122 -6.60 11.15 6.88
CA THR A 122 -6.77 9.76 6.45
C THR A 122 -7.76 9.02 7.34
N ALA A 123 -8.51 8.10 6.74
CA ALA A 123 -9.46 7.27 7.48
C ALA A 123 -8.73 6.20 8.29
N TYR A 124 -9.16 5.97 9.53
CA TYR A 124 -8.74 4.82 10.31
C TYR A 124 -9.70 3.65 10.12
N THR A 125 -9.18 2.47 9.76
CA THR A 125 -10.03 1.33 9.43
C THR A 125 -10.34 0.49 10.66
N LEU A 126 -11.62 0.27 10.95
CA LEU A 126 -12.10 -0.69 11.94
C LEU A 126 -12.23 -2.07 11.30
N SER A 127 -11.56 -3.05 11.87
CA SER A 127 -11.64 -4.45 11.43
C SER A 127 -13.04 -5.00 11.63
N LEU A 128 -13.51 -5.82 10.68
CA LEU A 128 -14.77 -6.53 10.80
C LEU A 128 -14.73 -7.49 11.99
N GLY A 129 -15.78 -7.48 12.81
CA GLY A 129 -15.95 -8.39 13.94
C GLY A 129 -17.38 -8.35 14.48
N GLU A 130 -17.56 -8.89 15.69
CA GLU A 130 -18.83 -8.77 16.40
C GLU A 130 -19.14 -7.30 16.74
N PRO A 131 -20.43 -6.91 16.82
CA PRO A 131 -20.83 -5.52 17.08
C PRO A 131 -20.14 -4.89 18.30
N GLU A 132 -20.00 -5.64 19.39
CA GLU A 132 -19.35 -5.15 20.61
C GLU A 132 -17.85 -4.90 20.43
N ALA A 133 -17.15 -5.80 19.74
CA ALA A 133 -15.73 -5.64 19.43
C ALA A 133 -15.49 -4.44 18.50
N MET A 134 -16.38 -4.22 17.54
CA MET A 134 -16.32 -3.05 16.66
C MET A 134 -16.63 -1.74 17.41
N ALA A 135 -17.57 -1.76 18.34
CA ALA A 135 -17.84 -0.63 19.23
C ALA A 135 -16.63 -0.28 20.12
N ALA A 136 -15.93 -1.29 20.64
CA ALA A 136 -14.71 -1.09 21.41
C ALA A 136 -13.60 -0.46 20.56
N GLN A 137 -13.39 -0.94 19.32
CA GLN A 137 -12.44 -0.32 18.38
C GLN A 137 -12.80 1.13 18.06
N ALA A 138 -14.10 1.43 17.87
CA ALA A 138 -14.59 2.78 17.62
C ALA A 138 -14.32 3.71 18.81
N ARG A 139 -14.65 3.28 20.05
CA ARG A 139 -14.35 4.04 21.27
C ARG A 139 -12.87 4.35 21.42
N ALA A 140 -12.02 3.35 21.20
CA ALA A 140 -10.56 3.51 21.30
C ALA A 140 -9.97 4.48 20.27
N ASN A 141 -10.72 4.81 19.21
CA ASN A 141 -10.30 5.68 18.12
C ASN A 141 -11.25 6.87 17.90
N ALA A 142 -12.07 7.21 18.91
CA ALA A 142 -13.13 8.22 18.81
C ALA A 142 -12.61 9.64 18.52
N GLN A 143 -11.35 9.92 18.85
CA GLN A 143 -10.66 11.19 18.57
C GLN A 143 -10.30 11.39 17.09
N ARG A 144 -10.39 10.34 16.26
CA ARG A 144 -10.02 10.43 14.86
C ARG A 144 -11.15 11.07 14.05
N PRO A 145 -10.83 11.94 13.06
CA PRO A 145 -11.85 12.66 12.30
C PRO A 145 -12.67 11.74 11.39
N LEU A 146 -12.10 10.62 10.96
CA LEU A 146 -12.74 9.69 10.02
C LEU A 146 -12.44 8.23 10.37
N LEU A 147 -13.49 7.45 10.63
CA LEU A 147 -13.41 6.00 10.80
C LEU A 147 -14.05 5.28 9.60
N LYS A 148 -13.34 4.30 9.07
CA LYS A 148 -13.77 3.42 7.98
C LYS A 148 -14.18 2.07 8.55
N VAL A 149 -15.47 1.76 8.48
CA VAL A 149 -16.03 0.51 9.02
C VAL A 149 -15.94 -0.60 7.96
N LYS A 150 -15.33 -1.74 8.30
CA LYS A 150 -15.42 -2.95 7.47
C LYS A 150 -16.70 -3.70 7.79
N ILE A 151 -17.48 -3.96 6.76
CA ILE A 151 -18.75 -4.71 6.80
C ILE A 151 -18.69 -5.90 5.83
N GLY A 152 -19.62 -6.83 5.98
CA GLY A 152 -19.86 -7.89 5.02
C GLY A 152 -20.38 -9.15 5.70
N GLY A 153 -21.69 -9.33 5.62
CA GLY A 153 -22.41 -10.52 6.05
C GLY A 153 -23.76 -10.17 6.66
N ASP A 154 -24.42 -11.15 7.23
CA ASP A 154 -25.64 -10.91 8.01
C ASP A 154 -25.31 -10.06 9.25
N ASN A 155 -26.26 -9.25 9.70
CA ASN A 155 -26.15 -8.37 10.89
C ASN A 155 -25.28 -7.10 10.74
N ASP A 156 -24.93 -6.67 9.52
CA ASP A 156 -24.13 -5.46 9.29
C ASP A 156 -24.77 -4.17 9.86
N MET A 157 -26.10 -4.09 9.87
CA MET A 157 -26.80 -2.95 10.48
C MET A 157 -26.52 -2.80 11.98
N ALA A 158 -26.41 -3.92 12.72
CA ALA A 158 -26.05 -3.86 14.13
C ALA A 158 -24.60 -3.40 14.33
N ARG A 159 -23.67 -3.86 13.47
CA ARG A 159 -22.26 -3.43 13.48
C ARG A 159 -22.12 -1.93 13.22
N ILE A 160 -22.83 -1.41 12.22
CA ILE A 160 -22.84 0.01 11.88
C ILE A 160 -23.38 0.83 13.06
N ARG A 161 -24.52 0.45 13.63
CA ARG A 161 -25.11 1.13 14.79
C ARG A 161 -24.18 1.12 16.00
N ALA A 162 -23.53 -0.01 16.26
CA ALA A 162 -22.59 -0.16 17.36
C ALA A 162 -21.36 0.74 17.19
N GLY A 163 -20.81 0.86 15.97
CA GLY A 163 -19.74 1.81 15.66
C GLY A 163 -20.18 3.27 15.81
N ALA A 164 -21.30 3.63 15.16
CA ALA A 164 -21.79 5.01 15.11
C ALA A 164 -22.08 5.60 16.50
N ARG A 165 -22.76 4.86 17.39
CA ARG A 165 -23.08 5.33 18.75
C ARG A 165 -21.86 5.68 19.62
N ASN A 166 -20.68 5.24 19.20
CA ASN A 166 -19.43 5.44 19.92
C ASN A 166 -18.51 6.46 19.22
N MET A 167 -19.02 7.19 18.23
CA MET A 167 -18.32 8.27 17.54
C MET A 167 -18.93 9.62 17.94
N PRO A 168 -18.11 10.60 18.38
CA PRO A 168 -18.61 11.89 18.88
C PRO A 168 -19.32 12.74 17.82
N PHE A 169 -19.17 12.40 16.52
CA PHE A 169 -19.76 13.14 15.40
C PHE A 169 -20.84 12.35 14.63
N ALA A 170 -21.26 11.19 15.13
CA ALA A 170 -22.41 10.49 14.54
C ALA A 170 -23.69 11.24 14.96
N GLN A 171 -24.14 12.19 14.14
CA GLN A 171 -25.50 12.69 14.24
C GLN A 171 -26.45 11.51 14.01
N ALA A 172 -27.33 11.30 14.99
CA ALA A 172 -28.30 10.21 15.06
C ALA A 172 -29.28 10.20 13.86
#